data_AF-A0A6N6SLG6-F1
#
_entry.id   AF-A0A6N6SLG6-F1
#
_cell.length_a   1.000
_cell.length_b   1.000
_cell.length_c   1.000
_cell.angle_alpha   90.00
_cell.angle_beta   90.00
_cell.angle_gamma   90.00
#
_symmetry.space_group_name_H-M   'P 1'
#
loop_
_entity.id
_entity.type
_entity.pdbx_description
1 polymer ?
#
loop_
_entity_poly.entity_id
_entity_poly.type
_entity_poly.pdbx_seq_one_letter_code
_entity_poly.pdbx_strand_id
1 'polypeptide(L)'
;MTYSEKIRELTKYVPVELIDFSVPREPVRAPTQASSNFITNKEQGDWAEELILRAINGNSTNYVAVKYGKSDDIVAGEDGFDKFFEDFQNELDTFGKRPDLLVFSKKNFKKELGNDISSLPIEDTIEYVKLAIAGIEVRSSSFLIEKYEKSMQVRTEKFVKKGLEVRDKILKNFHHLLDHPSRKKYIPILNALTPDSISVANFKVPGWSSTAELQELNSLFKELKRCIKEIQKRDYLSITPKVEDIKVVYKWIEKFNVPHFYFQVFFDKIYGMSFEQILSIISNHDNEGEIFSVERDTKNQNKTTIKIKSKSGLQVAYKIDEPNHKSVRKEMDRGRLLFYVTFSGGTAYLDVNNFCKILDIPNL
;
A
#
# COMPACT_ATOMS: atom_id res chain seq x y z
N MET A 1 21.97 11.39 -17.70
CA MET A 1 20.73 10.61 -17.84
C MET A 1 19.64 11.35 -17.08
N THR A 2 18.52 11.66 -17.72
CA THR A 2 17.37 12.28 -17.05
C THR A 2 16.66 11.28 -16.15
N TYR A 3 15.75 11.76 -15.28
CA TYR A 3 14.95 10.86 -14.45
C TYR A 3 14.06 9.94 -15.31
N SER A 4 13.42 10.48 -16.35
CA SER A 4 12.60 9.70 -17.28
C SER A 4 13.38 8.59 -18.00
N GLU A 5 14.63 8.86 -18.41
CA GLU A 5 15.50 7.85 -19.02
C GLU A 5 15.85 6.74 -18.03
N LYS A 6 16.18 7.09 -16.78
CA LYS A 6 16.48 6.12 -15.73
C LYS A 6 15.29 5.20 -15.44
N ILE A 7 14.10 5.78 -15.32
CA ILE A 7 12.87 5.02 -15.12
C ILE A 7 12.58 4.11 -16.32
N ARG A 8 12.74 4.60 -17.55
CA ARG A 8 12.57 3.78 -18.76
C ARG A 8 13.51 2.58 -18.78
N GLU A 9 14.77 2.74 -18.38
CA GLU A 9 15.68 1.59 -18.26
C GLU A 9 15.20 0.59 -17.20
N LEU A 10 14.77 1.06 -16.02
CA LEU A 10 14.25 0.19 -14.96
C LEU A 10 13.01 -0.61 -15.39
N THR A 11 12.11 -0.02 -16.18
CA THR A 11 10.91 -0.72 -16.65
C THR A 11 11.20 -1.96 -17.49
N LYS A 12 12.38 -2.04 -18.13
CA LYS A 12 12.78 -3.22 -18.93
C LYS A 12 13.07 -4.46 -18.08
N TYR A 13 13.35 -4.26 -16.79
CA TYR A 13 13.64 -5.34 -15.84
C TYR A 13 12.42 -5.77 -15.04
N VAL A 14 11.29 -5.05 -15.16
CA VAL A 14 10.05 -5.44 -14.48
C VAL A 14 9.46 -6.64 -15.21
N PRO A 15 9.06 -7.72 -14.52
CA PRO A 15 8.44 -8.88 -15.14
C PRO A 15 7.16 -8.49 -15.90
N VAL A 16 7.05 -8.92 -17.16
CA VAL A 16 5.91 -8.60 -18.04
C VAL A 16 4.60 -9.16 -17.47
N GLU A 17 4.67 -10.30 -16.77
CA GLU A 17 3.55 -10.93 -16.07
C GLU A 17 3.04 -10.10 -14.88
N LEU A 18 3.88 -9.20 -14.35
CA LEU A 18 3.48 -8.25 -13.32
C LEU A 18 2.98 -6.96 -13.95
N ILE A 19 3.79 -6.33 -14.82
CA ILE A 19 3.44 -5.08 -15.50
C ILE A 19 4.05 -5.06 -16.90
N ASP A 20 3.20 -5.13 -17.93
CA ASP A 20 3.63 -4.95 -19.31
C ASP A 20 3.58 -3.46 -19.71
N PHE A 21 4.70 -2.76 -19.67
CA PHE A 21 4.79 -1.35 -20.08
C PHE A 21 4.65 -1.12 -21.60
N SER A 22 4.69 -2.17 -22.42
CA SER A 22 4.57 -2.06 -23.88
C SER A 22 3.11 -2.02 -24.36
N VAL A 23 2.18 -2.47 -23.52
CA VAL A 23 0.76 -2.55 -23.87
C VAL A 23 -0.02 -1.40 -23.22
N PRO A 24 -0.93 -0.74 -23.96
CA PRO A 24 -1.84 0.26 -23.42
C PRO A 24 -2.60 -0.24 -22.19
N ARG A 25 -3.05 0.70 -21.34
CA ARG A 25 -3.90 0.33 -20.20
C ARG A 25 -5.25 -0.19 -20.70
N GLU A 26 -5.86 -1.09 -19.93
CA GLU A 26 -7.22 -1.53 -20.23
C GLU A 26 -8.24 -0.41 -19.92
N PRO A 27 -9.27 -0.24 -20.75
CA PRO A 27 -10.36 0.67 -20.46
C PRO A 27 -11.09 0.26 -19.18
N VAL A 28 -11.29 1.22 -18.27
CA VAL A 28 -12.03 0.98 -17.04
C VAL A 28 -13.49 1.38 -17.25
N ARG A 29 -14.42 0.52 -16.84
CA ARG A 29 -15.85 0.86 -16.87
C ARG A 29 -16.18 1.85 -15.78
N ALA A 30 -16.97 2.87 -16.14
CA ALA A 30 -17.48 3.85 -15.18
C ALA A 30 -18.25 3.14 -14.06
N PRO A 31 -17.94 3.41 -12.79
CA PRO A 31 -18.76 2.93 -11.68
C PRO A 31 -20.13 3.61 -11.72
N THR A 32 -21.18 2.87 -11.40
CA THR A 32 -22.55 3.39 -11.45
C THR A 32 -23.00 4.05 -10.15
N GLN A 33 -22.41 3.66 -9.01
CA GLN A 33 -22.78 4.16 -7.69
C GLN A 33 -21.59 4.19 -6.72
N ALA A 34 -21.54 5.23 -5.89
CA ALA A 34 -20.63 5.29 -4.75
C ALA A 34 -21.19 4.58 -3.52
N SER A 35 -20.30 4.00 -2.71
CA SER A 35 -20.62 3.40 -1.41
C SER A 35 -20.11 4.28 -0.26
N SER A 36 -20.72 4.18 0.92
CA SER A 36 -20.24 4.86 2.14
C SER A 36 -18.77 4.59 2.45
N ASN A 37 -18.32 3.34 2.26
CA ASN A 37 -16.93 2.96 2.47
C ASN A 37 -16.01 3.63 1.43
N PHE A 38 -16.44 3.73 0.18
CA PHE A 38 -15.68 4.43 -0.86
C PHE A 38 -15.48 5.90 -0.51
N ILE A 39 -16.56 6.60 -0.11
CA ILE A 39 -16.48 8.02 0.25
C ILE A 39 -15.62 8.21 1.49
N THR A 40 -15.79 7.39 2.53
CA THR A 40 -14.95 7.48 3.74
C THR A 40 -13.46 7.27 3.42
N ASN A 41 -13.13 6.34 2.52
CA ASN A 41 -11.76 6.12 2.08
C ASN A 41 -11.21 7.29 1.26
N LYS A 42 -12.06 7.94 0.43
CA LYS A 42 -11.71 9.18 -0.29
C LYS A 42 -11.40 10.30 0.69
N GLU A 43 -12.28 10.57 1.65
CA GLU A 43 -12.11 11.57 2.70
C GLU A 43 -10.83 11.35 3.53
N GLN A 44 -10.49 10.09 3.81
CA GLN A 44 -9.23 9.74 4.47
C GLN A 44 -8.02 10.02 3.57
N GLY A 45 -8.14 9.81 2.26
CA GLY A 45 -7.13 10.18 1.26
C GLY A 45 -6.92 11.69 1.21
N ASP A 46 -8.00 12.45 1.02
CA ASP A 46 -7.98 13.91 0.96
C ASP A 46 -7.37 14.52 2.24
N TRP A 47 -7.70 13.95 3.41
CA TRP A 47 -7.09 14.33 4.68
C TRP A 47 -5.58 14.04 4.72
N ALA A 48 -5.15 12.88 4.24
CA ALA A 48 -3.74 12.50 4.22
C ALA A 48 -2.93 13.40 3.29
N GLU A 49 -3.50 13.81 2.15
CA GLU A 49 -2.91 14.80 1.25
C GLU A 49 -2.75 16.16 1.94
N GLU A 50 -3.82 16.67 2.56
CA GLU A 50 -3.81 17.93 3.29
C GLU A 50 -2.84 17.91 4.48
N LEU A 51 -2.70 16.76 5.14
CA LEU A 51 -1.74 16.57 6.23
C LEU A 51 -0.30 16.75 5.74
N ILE A 52 0.06 16.16 4.61
CA ILE A 52 1.40 16.30 4.01
C ILE A 52 1.61 17.73 3.49
N LEU A 53 0.62 18.30 2.79
CA LEU A 53 0.67 19.66 2.29
C LEU A 53 0.99 20.66 3.41
N ARG A 54 0.25 20.60 4.52
CA ARG A 54 0.50 21.45 5.70
C ARG A 54 1.84 21.16 6.36
N ALA A 55 2.25 19.90 6.44
CA ALA A 55 3.52 19.53 7.04
C ALA A 55 4.70 20.13 6.26
N ILE A 56 4.68 20.07 4.93
CA ILE A 56 5.72 20.67 4.09
C ILE A 56 5.68 22.19 4.21
N ASN A 57 4.51 22.80 3.97
CA ASN A 57 4.37 24.26 3.91
C ASN A 57 4.57 24.96 5.27
N GLY A 58 4.31 24.25 6.37
CA GLY A 58 4.51 24.77 7.73
C GLY A 58 5.95 24.64 8.25
N ASN A 59 6.77 23.75 7.68
CA ASN A 59 8.13 23.49 8.16
C ASN A 59 9.22 23.95 7.16
N SER A 60 8.85 24.27 5.92
CA SER A 60 9.82 24.56 4.87
C SER A 60 10.10 26.05 4.67
N THR A 61 11.39 26.40 4.66
CA THR A 61 11.83 27.75 4.28
C THR A 61 12.12 27.87 2.79
N ASN A 62 12.48 26.79 2.11
CA ASN A 62 12.98 26.80 0.73
C ASN A 62 12.04 26.17 -0.30
N TYR A 63 11.04 25.42 0.16
CA TYR A 63 10.13 24.64 -0.67
C TYR A 63 8.68 24.95 -0.33
N VAL A 64 7.81 24.58 -1.26
CA VAL A 64 6.36 24.71 -1.14
C VAL A 64 5.70 23.53 -1.84
N ALA A 65 4.78 22.89 -1.15
CA ALA A 65 3.89 21.88 -1.71
C ALA A 65 2.63 22.55 -2.26
N VAL A 66 2.19 22.08 -3.41
CA VAL A 66 1.02 22.57 -4.16
C VAL A 66 0.17 21.37 -4.53
N LYS A 67 -1.15 21.47 -4.32
CA LYS A 67 -2.10 20.44 -4.73
C LYS A 67 -2.21 20.39 -6.25
N TYR A 68 -2.13 19.19 -6.83
CA TYR A 68 -2.14 18.97 -8.27
C TYR A 68 -3.05 17.83 -8.72
N GLY A 69 -3.22 16.80 -7.88
CA GLY A 69 -4.15 15.70 -8.13
C GLY A 69 -5.56 16.22 -8.32
N LYS A 70 -6.30 15.65 -9.28
CA LYS A 70 -7.64 16.10 -9.63
C LYS A 70 -8.57 15.91 -8.43
N SER A 71 -9.01 17.00 -7.82
CA SER A 71 -9.98 16.95 -6.73
C SER A 71 -11.34 17.41 -7.24
N ASP A 72 -12.22 16.45 -7.48
CA ASP A 72 -13.62 16.73 -7.76
C ASP A 72 -14.51 15.93 -6.79
N ASP A 73 -15.57 16.58 -6.32
CA ASP A 73 -16.54 16.00 -5.38
C ASP A 73 -17.61 15.14 -6.05
N ILE A 74 -17.62 15.13 -7.39
CA ILE A 74 -18.58 14.37 -8.18
C ILE A 74 -18.30 12.88 -7.97
N VAL A 75 -19.31 12.18 -7.43
CA VAL A 75 -19.23 10.73 -7.22
C VAL A 75 -20.17 9.98 -8.17
N ALA A 76 -19.88 8.70 -8.37
CA ALA A 76 -20.70 7.83 -9.18
C ALA A 76 -22.17 7.84 -8.74
N GLY A 77 -23.04 8.15 -9.71
CA GLY A 77 -24.48 8.31 -9.51
C GLY A 77 -24.96 9.76 -9.34
N GLU A 78 -24.07 10.75 -9.45
CA GLU A 78 -24.43 12.17 -9.54
C GLU A 78 -24.45 12.66 -11.00
N ASP A 79 -25.25 13.69 -11.27
CA ASP A 79 -25.31 14.34 -12.57
C ASP A 79 -23.93 14.85 -13.02
N GLY A 80 -23.54 14.51 -14.25
CA GLY A 80 -22.26 14.90 -14.82
C GLY A 80 -21.09 13.94 -14.56
N PHE A 81 -21.27 12.88 -13.73
CA PHE A 81 -20.22 11.91 -13.44
C PHE A 81 -19.67 11.19 -14.69
N ASP A 82 -20.53 10.81 -15.63
CA ASP A 82 -20.11 10.06 -16.82
C ASP A 82 -19.14 10.87 -17.69
N LYS A 83 -19.45 12.16 -17.89
CA LYS A 83 -18.59 13.09 -18.63
C LYS A 83 -17.27 13.32 -17.89
N PHE A 84 -17.34 13.57 -16.58
CA PHE A 84 -16.15 13.71 -15.74
C PHE A 84 -15.25 12.47 -15.82
N PHE A 85 -15.84 11.28 -15.78
CA PHE A 85 -15.12 10.01 -15.87
C PHE A 85 -14.46 9.84 -17.24
N GLU A 86 -15.15 10.15 -18.33
CA GLU A 86 -14.61 10.11 -19.69
C GLU A 86 -13.44 11.11 -19.86
N ASP A 87 -13.62 12.36 -19.43
CA ASP A 87 -12.57 13.38 -19.45
C ASP A 87 -11.35 12.93 -18.63
N PHE A 88 -11.57 12.32 -17.47
CA PHE A 88 -10.50 11.74 -16.65
C PHE A 88 -9.79 10.56 -17.32
N GLN A 89 -10.51 9.66 -18.00
CA GLN A 89 -9.89 8.56 -18.75
C GLN A 89 -9.00 9.09 -19.89
N ASN A 90 -9.49 10.07 -20.64
CA ASN A 90 -8.75 10.73 -21.73
C ASN A 90 -7.50 11.44 -21.22
N GLU A 91 -7.60 12.10 -20.07
CA GLU A 91 -6.47 12.76 -19.43
C GLU A 91 -5.39 11.75 -19.02
N LEU A 92 -5.77 10.64 -18.37
CA LEU A 92 -4.85 9.55 -18.03
C LEU A 92 -4.17 8.96 -19.26
N ASP A 93 -4.94 8.79 -20.35
CA ASP A 93 -4.43 8.26 -21.62
C ASP A 93 -3.55 9.25 -22.37
N THR A 94 -3.63 10.55 -22.09
CA THR A 94 -2.84 11.55 -22.80
C THR A 94 -1.59 11.95 -22.02
N PHE A 95 -1.75 12.24 -20.73
CA PHE A 95 -0.70 12.82 -19.89
C PHE A 95 -0.24 11.92 -18.75
N GLY A 96 -0.94 10.81 -18.50
CA GLY A 96 -0.70 9.98 -17.33
C GLY A 96 -1.41 10.52 -16.08
N LYS A 97 -1.14 9.90 -14.94
CA LYS A 97 -1.77 10.25 -13.67
C LYS A 97 -1.04 11.41 -13.01
N ARG A 98 -1.79 12.49 -12.70
CA ARG A 98 -1.29 13.58 -11.85
C ARG A 98 -0.94 13.04 -10.45
N PRO A 99 0.27 13.29 -9.90
CA PRO A 99 0.50 13.12 -8.48
C PRO A 99 -0.41 14.04 -7.67
N ASP A 100 -0.76 13.63 -6.46
CA ASP A 100 -1.64 14.39 -5.58
C ASP A 100 -1.04 15.75 -5.22
N LEU A 101 0.26 15.78 -4.92
CA LEU A 101 1.01 16.99 -4.60
C LEU A 101 2.23 17.16 -5.52
N LEU A 102 2.58 18.41 -5.79
CA LEU A 102 3.87 18.81 -6.37
C LEU A 102 4.67 19.62 -5.35
N VAL A 103 5.97 19.40 -5.28
CA VAL A 103 6.88 20.20 -4.46
C VAL A 103 7.73 21.07 -5.37
N PHE A 104 7.75 22.37 -5.10
CA PHE A 104 8.55 23.35 -5.83
C PHE A 104 9.60 23.97 -4.90
N SER A 105 10.75 24.35 -5.47
CA SER A 105 11.55 25.39 -4.82
C SER A 105 10.76 26.70 -4.81
N LYS A 106 10.80 27.46 -3.71
CA LYS A 106 10.13 28.77 -3.62
C LYS A 106 10.57 29.77 -4.70
N LYS A 107 11.75 29.58 -5.30
CA LYS A 107 12.22 30.37 -6.45
C LYS A 107 11.39 30.14 -7.71
N ASN A 108 10.86 28.93 -7.89
CA ASN A 108 10.04 28.53 -9.03
C ASN A 108 8.55 28.64 -8.75
N PHE A 109 8.16 28.89 -7.49
CA PHE A 109 6.76 28.97 -7.08
C PHE A 109 6.06 30.20 -7.66
N LYS A 110 4.95 29.96 -8.36
CA LYS A 110 4.10 31.00 -8.94
C LYS A 110 2.99 31.38 -7.98
N LYS A 111 3.17 32.48 -7.24
CA LYS A 111 2.22 32.95 -6.22
C LYS A 111 0.83 33.22 -6.80
N GLU A 112 0.76 33.65 -8.05
CA GLU A 112 -0.47 33.92 -8.80
C GLU A 112 -1.33 32.68 -9.04
N LEU A 113 -0.73 31.49 -9.05
CA LEU A 113 -1.45 30.22 -9.18
C LEU A 113 -1.89 29.65 -7.83
N GLY A 114 -1.37 30.18 -6.72
CA GLY A 114 -1.68 29.71 -5.37
C GLY A 114 -1.12 28.31 -5.07
N ASN A 115 -1.65 27.70 -4.00
CA ASN A 115 -1.23 26.37 -3.51
C ASN A 115 -2.10 25.22 -4.04
N ASP A 116 -3.02 25.51 -4.96
CA ASP A 116 -3.91 24.53 -5.54
C ASP A 116 -4.09 24.82 -7.03
N ILE A 117 -3.57 23.91 -7.85
CA ILE A 117 -3.71 23.92 -9.32
C ILE A 117 -4.48 22.69 -9.83
N SER A 118 -5.13 21.94 -8.94
CA SER A 118 -5.84 20.69 -9.27
C SER A 118 -6.98 20.88 -10.27
N SER A 119 -7.64 22.04 -10.23
CA SER A 119 -8.75 22.39 -11.12
C SER A 119 -8.29 23.00 -12.45
N LEU A 120 -6.99 23.30 -12.62
CA LEU A 120 -6.48 23.89 -13.85
C LEU A 120 -6.35 22.82 -14.95
N PRO A 121 -6.63 23.19 -16.22
CA PRO A 121 -6.32 22.35 -17.36
C PRO A 121 -4.85 21.95 -17.37
N ILE A 122 -4.56 20.67 -17.66
CA ILE A 122 -3.18 20.17 -17.60
C ILE A 122 -2.30 20.87 -18.64
N GLU A 123 -2.86 21.19 -19.79
CA GLU A 123 -2.23 21.89 -20.91
C GLU A 123 -1.65 23.24 -20.47
N ASP A 124 -2.38 23.97 -19.63
CA ASP A 124 -1.99 25.29 -19.14
C ASP A 124 -0.93 25.21 -18.03
N THR A 125 -0.78 24.04 -17.41
CA THR A 125 0.17 23.82 -16.30
C THR A 125 1.46 23.13 -16.73
N ILE A 126 1.59 22.67 -17.99
CA ILE A 126 2.70 21.79 -18.41
C ILE A 126 4.07 22.35 -18.05
N GLU A 127 4.35 23.58 -18.47
CA GLU A 127 5.65 24.21 -18.25
C GLU A 127 5.88 24.54 -16.77
N TYR A 128 4.82 24.77 -16.01
CA TYR A 128 4.94 24.97 -14.57
C TYR A 128 5.25 23.66 -13.85
N VAL A 129 4.53 22.58 -14.16
CA VAL A 129 4.72 21.25 -13.55
C VAL A 129 6.14 20.75 -13.73
N LYS A 130 6.77 20.98 -14.89
CA LYS A 130 8.17 20.62 -15.16
C LYS A 130 9.19 21.30 -14.22
N LEU A 131 8.82 22.39 -13.55
CA LEU A 131 9.68 23.08 -12.57
C LEU A 131 9.61 22.47 -11.17
N ALA A 132 8.72 21.50 -10.94
CA ALA A 132 8.62 20.79 -9.68
C ALA A 132 9.86 19.92 -9.46
N ILE A 133 10.31 19.84 -8.22
CA ILE A 133 11.41 18.96 -7.81
C ILE A 133 10.92 17.54 -7.50
N ALA A 134 9.63 17.40 -7.16
CA ALA A 134 9.03 16.13 -6.82
C ALA A 134 7.51 16.16 -7.08
N GLY A 135 6.97 15.05 -7.54
CA GLY A 135 5.54 14.71 -7.46
C GLY A 135 5.31 13.64 -6.39
N ILE A 136 4.32 13.83 -5.52
CA ILE A 136 4.01 12.92 -4.42
C ILE A 136 2.61 12.36 -4.64
N GLU A 137 2.52 11.04 -4.76
CA GLU A 137 1.29 10.26 -4.64
C GLU A 137 1.10 9.87 -3.17
N VAL A 138 -0.04 10.22 -2.61
CA VAL A 138 -0.39 9.97 -1.22
C VAL A 138 -1.32 8.77 -1.14
N ARG A 139 -0.99 7.85 -0.24
CA ARG A 139 -1.84 6.71 0.12
C ARG A 139 -2.15 6.77 1.60
N SER A 140 -3.40 6.56 1.96
CA SER A 140 -3.82 6.51 3.36
C SER A 140 -4.06 5.07 3.82
N SER A 141 -3.86 4.82 5.10
CA SER A 141 -4.04 3.53 5.75
C SER A 141 -4.66 3.71 7.12
N SER A 142 -5.77 3.01 7.38
CA SER A 142 -6.53 3.08 8.63
C SER A 142 -5.90 2.24 9.74
N PHE A 143 -4.60 2.42 9.97
CA PHE A 143 -3.82 1.68 10.96
C PHE A 143 -2.91 2.61 11.76
N LEU A 144 -2.68 2.22 13.01
CA LEU A 144 -1.55 2.67 13.82
C LEU A 144 -0.44 1.62 13.64
N ILE A 145 0.62 1.96 12.90
CA ILE A 145 1.65 0.99 12.50
C ILE A 145 2.35 0.39 13.72
N GLU A 146 2.65 1.17 14.76
CA GLU A 146 3.37 0.66 15.93
C GLU A 146 2.54 -0.36 16.71
N LYS A 147 1.25 -0.06 16.91
CA LYS A 147 0.33 -0.99 17.59
C LYS A 147 0.10 -2.25 16.77
N TYR A 148 -0.01 -2.10 15.45
CA TYR A 148 -0.17 -3.24 14.55
C TYR A 148 1.04 -4.17 14.64
N GLU A 149 2.25 -3.64 14.47
CA GLU A 149 3.48 -4.43 14.51
C GLU A 149 3.67 -5.14 15.85
N LYS A 150 3.45 -4.44 16.96
CA LYS A 150 3.49 -5.05 18.29
C LYS A 150 2.49 -6.19 18.44
N SER A 151 1.27 -6.02 17.94
CA SER A 151 0.24 -7.06 17.96
C SER A 151 0.63 -8.28 17.11
N MET A 152 1.24 -8.04 15.93
CA MET A 152 1.70 -9.12 15.06
C MET A 152 2.87 -9.89 15.67
N GLN A 153 3.83 -9.19 16.27
CA GLN A 153 4.95 -9.82 16.98
C GLN A 153 4.45 -10.72 18.12
N VAL A 154 3.57 -10.20 18.99
CA VAL A 154 3.00 -10.97 20.11
C VAL A 154 2.22 -12.19 19.59
N ARG A 155 1.47 -12.04 18.49
CA ARG A 155 0.77 -13.17 17.84
C ARG A 155 1.77 -14.23 17.38
N THR A 156 2.80 -13.83 16.64
CA THR A 156 3.80 -14.74 16.08
C THR A 156 4.53 -15.49 17.20
N GLU A 157 5.06 -14.80 18.21
CA GLU A 157 5.73 -15.41 19.36
C GLU A 157 4.83 -16.42 20.10
N LYS A 158 3.57 -16.04 20.34
CA LYS A 158 2.57 -16.92 20.98
C LYS A 158 2.35 -18.21 20.20
N PHE A 159 2.16 -18.12 18.88
CA PHE A 159 1.86 -19.30 18.07
C PHE A 159 3.10 -20.13 17.73
N VAL A 160 4.28 -19.52 17.62
CA VAL A 160 5.55 -20.26 17.54
C VAL A 160 5.74 -21.10 18.79
N LYS A 161 5.69 -20.48 19.98
CA LYS A 161 5.83 -21.20 21.26
C LYS A 161 4.83 -22.35 21.36
N LYS A 162 3.54 -22.05 21.12
CA LYS A 162 2.48 -23.05 21.19
C LYS A 162 2.65 -24.18 20.16
N GLY A 163 3.06 -23.85 18.94
CA GLY A 163 3.31 -24.84 17.89
C GLY A 163 4.43 -25.80 18.27
N LEU A 164 5.52 -25.28 18.84
CA LEU A 164 6.65 -26.10 19.30
C LEU A 164 6.27 -26.97 20.50
N GLU A 165 5.49 -26.46 21.45
CA GLU A 165 4.95 -27.25 22.58
C GLU A 165 4.08 -28.41 22.09
N VAL A 166 3.22 -28.18 21.09
CA VAL A 166 2.37 -29.23 20.49
C VAL A 166 3.21 -30.25 19.72
N ARG A 167 4.20 -29.80 18.95
CA ARG A 167 5.18 -30.68 18.28
C ARG A 167 5.86 -31.59 19.29
N ASP A 168 6.35 -31.04 20.40
CA ASP A 168 7.05 -31.80 21.44
C ASP A 168 6.13 -32.79 22.15
N LYS A 169 4.88 -32.40 22.41
CA LYS A 169 3.85 -33.31 22.94
C LYS A 169 3.61 -34.49 21.99
N ILE A 170 3.51 -34.24 20.68
CA ILE A 170 3.34 -35.30 19.68
C ILE A 170 4.55 -36.25 19.68
N LEU A 171 5.76 -35.70 19.58
CA LEU A 171 6.99 -36.50 19.51
C LEU A 171 7.26 -37.29 20.80
N LYS A 172 6.91 -36.75 21.96
CA LYS A 172 7.13 -37.41 23.26
C LYS A 172 6.09 -38.49 23.56
N ASN A 173 4.81 -38.17 23.39
CA ASN A 173 3.72 -39.01 23.91
C ASN A 173 3.11 -39.94 22.86
N PHE A 174 3.35 -39.70 21.57
CA PHE A 174 2.70 -40.43 20.47
C PHE A 174 3.70 -40.98 19.44
N HIS A 175 4.98 -41.05 19.78
CA HIS A 175 6.02 -41.58 18.88
C HIS A 175 5.71 -43.00 18.42
N HIS A 176 5.26 -43.87 19.33
CA HIS A 176 4.89 -45.26 19.05
C HIS A 176 3.76 -45.37 18.02
N LEU A 177 2.82 -44.42 18.03
CA LEU A 177 1.77 -44.36 17.00
C LEU A 177 2.31 -43.85 15.66
N LEU A 178 3.34 -43.01 15.66
CA LEU A 178 3.96 -42.54 14.42
C LEU A 178 4.88 -43.60 13.80
N ASP A 179 5.43 -44.52 14.58
CA ASP A 179 6.26 -45.63 14.12
C ASP A 179 5.43 -46.75 13.46
N HIS A 180 4.75 -46.37 12.39
CA HIS A 180 3.94 -47.24 11.54
C HIS A 180 4.23 -46.88 10.08
N PRO A 181 4.28 -47.84 9.14
CA PRO A 181 4.64 -47.58 7.74
C PRO A 181 3.86 -46.43 7.08
N SER A 182 2.57 -46.28 7.39
CA SER A 182 1.73 -45.21 6.84
C SER A 182 1.84 -43.84 7.54
N ARG A 183 2.44 -43.78 8.74
CA ARG A 183 2.47 -42.60 9.63
C ARG A 183 3.88 -42.05 9.85
N LYS A 184 4.93 -42.88 9.70
CA LYS A 184 6.33 -42.51 9.96
C LYS A 184 6.81 -41.30 9.18
N LYS A 185 6.20 -41.00 8.03
CA LYS A 185 6.45 -39.79 7.23
C LYS A 185 6.24 -38.47 7.98
N TYR A 186 5.47 -38.45 9.06
CA TYR A 186 5.26 -37.24 9.86
C TYR A 186 6.41 -36.97 10.85
N ILE A 187 7.21 -37.98 11.22
CA ILE A 187 8.35 -37.82 12.14
C ILE A 187 9.39 -36.82 11.59
N PRO A 188 9.91 -36.94 10.35
CA PRO A 188 10.87 -35.96 9.83
C PRO A 188 10.25 -34.57 9.69
N ILE A 189 8.95 -34.46 9.36
CA ILE A 189 8.25 -33.17 9.31
C ILE A 189 8.27 -32.50 10.68
N LEU A 190 7.92 -33.22 11.74
CA LEU A 190 7.88 -32.69 13.10
C LEU A 190 9.28 -32.29 13.59
N ASN A 191 10.30 -33.11 13.32
CA ASN A 191 11.69 -32.82 13.69
C ASN A 191 12.25 -31.60 12.95
N ALA A 192 11.80 -31.35 11.72
CA ALA A 192 12.21 -30.20 10.94
C ALA A 192 11.62 -28.87 11.43
N LEU A 193 10.57 -28.89 12.27
CA LEU A 193 9.98 -27.68 12.83
C LEU A 193 10.88 -27.10 13.92
N THR A 194 11.44 -25.93 13.69
CA THR A 194 12.24 -25.13 14.63
C THR A 194 11.59 -23.74 14.77
N PRO A 195 12.04 -22.87 15.70
CA PRO A 195 11.58 -21.48 15.75
C PRO A 195 11.68 -20.76 14.40
N ASP A 196 12.70 -21.08 13.59
CA ASP A 196 12.98 -20.41 12.31
C ASP A 196 12.25 -21.05 11.12
N SER A 197 11.97 -22.36 11.17
CA SER A 197 11.38 -23.10 10.04
C SER A 197 9.86 -23.31 10.14
N ILE A 198 9.27 -23.09 11.32
CA ILE A 198 7.84 -23.34 11.54
C ILE A 198 6.93 -22.47 10.67
N SER A 199 7.40 -21.28 10.28
CA SER A 199 6.67 -20.34 9.41
C SER A 199 6.50 -20.87 7.98
N VAL A 200 7.48 -21.61 7.45
CA VAL A 200 7.44 -22.17 6.08
C VAL A 200 6.89 -23.59 6.03
N ALA A 201 6.59 -24.18 7.19
CA ALA A 201 6.13 -25.56 7.26
C ALA A 201 4.72 -25.76 6.67
N ASN A 202 4.53 -26.88 5.98
CA ASN A 202 3.22 -27.27 5.47
C ASN A 202 3.06 -28.79 5.49
N PHE A 203 1.95 -29.27 6.07
CA PHE A 203 1.57 -30.67 6.04
C PHE A 203 0.04 -30.83 5.97
N LYS A 204 -0.41 -32.01 5.49
CA LYS A 204 -1.81 -32.43 5.53
C LYS A 204 -2.15 -32.97 6.91
N VAL A 205 -3.19 -32.44 7.54
CA VAL A 205 -3.70 -32.97 8.81
C VAL A 205 -4.20 -34.40 8.57
N PRO A 206 -3.81 -35.39 9.40
CA PRO A 206 -4.34 -36.75 9.30
C PRO A 206 -5.86 -36.84 9.48
N GLY A 207 -6.42 -38.00 9.13
CA GLY A 207 -7.84 -38.32 9.31
C GLY A 207 -8.10 -39.37 10.40
N TRP A 208 -7.15 -39.57 11.32
CA TRP A 208 -7.20 -40.70 12.24
C TRP A 208 -8.28 -40.52 13.31
N SER A 209 -9.10 -41.55 13.50
CA SER A 209 -10.25 -41.51 14.39
C SER A 209 -10.64 -42.86 15.00
N SER A 210 -9.91 -43.94 14.71
CA SER A 210 -10.31 -45.31 15.08
C SER A 210 -10.12 -45.65 16.56
N THR A 211 -9.21 -44.97 17.27
CA THR A 211 -8.98 -45.15 18.70
C THR A 211 -8.91 -43.81 19.40
N ALA A 212 -9.12 -43.79 20.72
CA ALA A 212 -9.01 -42.56 21.52
C ALA A 212 -7.63 -41.89 21.38
N GLU A 213 -6.54 -42.66 21.44
CA GLU A 213 -5.18 -42.10 21.25
C GLU A 213 -4.98 -41.53 19.83
N LEU A 214 -5.53 -42.19 18.80
CA LEU A 214 -5.46 -41.69 17.42
C LEU A 214 -6.28 -40.41 17.23
N GLN A 215 -7.43 -40.30 17.90
CA GLN A 215 -8.24 -39.09 17.91
C GLN A 215 -7.50 -37.94 18.61
N GLU A 216 -6.85 -38.19 19.74
CA GLU A 216 -6.03 -37.19 20.44
C GLU A 216 -4.85 -36.74 19.58
N LEU A 217 -4.09 -37.68 19.02
CA LEU A 217 -2.99 -37.38 18.10
C LEU A 217 -3.45 -36.53 16.93
N ASN A 218 -4.59 -36.87 16.32
CA ASN A 218 -5.15 -36.09 15.22
C ASN A 218 -5.57 -34.68 15.65
N SER A 219 -6.11 -34.52 16.87
CA SER A 219 -6.42 -33.22 17.45
C SER A 219 -5.16 -32.35 17.60
N LEU A 220 -4.05 -32.94 18.07
CA LEU A 220 -2.76 -32.24 18.17
C LEU A 220 -2.24 -31.81 16.79
N PHE A 221 -2.36 -32.65 15.75
CA PHE A 221 -2.02 -32.24 14.38
C PHE A 221 -2.91 -31.09 13.86
N LYS A 222 -4.22 -31.08 14.17
CA LYS A 222 -5.11 -29.95 13.86
C LYS A 222 -4.65 -28.68 14.56
N GLU A 223 -4.28 -28.78 15.82
CA GLU A 223 -3.80 -27.65 16.61
C GLU A 223 -2.47 -27.10 16.10
N LEU A 224 -1.51 -27.99 15.79
CA LEU A 224 -0.23 -27.61 15.19
C LEU A 224 -0.45 -26.90 13.85
N LYS A 225 -1.34 -27.45 13.01
CA LYS A 225 -1.70 -26.82 11.72
C LYS A 225 -2.31 -25.44 11.91
N ARG A 226 -3.16 -25.26 12.91
CA ARG A 226 -3.73 -23.95 13.26
C ARG A 226 -2.63 -22.97 13.67
N CYS A 227 -1.68 -23.38 14.51
CA CYS A 227 -0.58 -22.50 14.93
C CYS A 227 0.25 -22.05 13.73
N ILE A 228 0.64 -22.98 12.85
CA ILE A 228 1.36 -22.67 11.60
C ILE A 228 0.59 -21.68 10.73
N LYS A 229 -0.72 -21.88 10.54
CA LYS A 229 -1.56 -20.95 9.77
C LYS A 229 -1.60 -19.54 10.37
N GLU A 230 -1.59 -19.40 11.68
CA GLU A 230 -1.56 -18.09 12.34
C GLU A 230 -0.20 -17.40 12.20
N ILE A 231 0.90 -18.16 12.20
CA ILE A 231 2.27 -17.66 11.95
C ILE A 231 2.41 -17.20 10.49
N GLN A 232 1.82 -17.93 9.55
CA GLN A 232 1.87 -17.65 8.10
C GLN A 232 1.06 -16.43 7.65
N LYS A 233 0.23 -15.85 8.53
CA LYS A 233 -0.48 -14.62 8.20
C LYS A 233 0.51 -13.47 8.13
N ARG A 234 0.32 -12.57 7.16
CA ARG A 234 1.08 -11.32 7.04
C ARG A 234 1.17 -10.59 8.38
N ASP A 235 2.35 -10.09 8.68
CA ASP A 235 2.73 -9.44 9.94
C ASP A 235 3.22 -7.99 9.76
N TYR A 236 3.25 -7.49 8.52
CA TYR A 236 3.67 -6.13 8.18
C TYR A 236 2.56 -5.30 7.54
N LEU A 237 2.69 -3.97 7.65
CA LEU A 237 1.95 -3.01 6.83
C LEU A 237 2.80 -2.60 5.63
N SER A 238 2.12 -2.11 4.59
CA SER A 238 2.71 -1.98 3.27
C SER A 238 2.43 -0.63 2.63
N ILE A 239 3.39 -0.14 1.84
CA ILE A 239 3.13 0.83 0.77
C ILE A 239 2.50 0.05 -0.38
N THR A 240 1.37 0.53 -0.91
CA THR A 240 0.53 -0.25 -1.82
C THR A 240 0.32 0.44 -3.17
N PRO A 241 1.34 0.50 -4.05
CA PRO A 241 1.10 0.92 -5.42
C PRO A 241 0.22 -0.10 -6.13
N LYS A 242 -0.73 0.40 -6.91
CA LYS A 242 -1.60 -0.44 -7.75
C LYS A 242 -0.96 -0.58 -9.13
N VAL A 243 -1.04 -1.78 -9.70
CA VAL A 243 -0.42 -2.08 -11.00
C VAL A 243 -1.00 -1.19 -12.10
N GLU A 244 -2.31 -0.95 -12.08
CA GLU A 244 -2.97 -0.05 -13.04
C GLU A 244 -2.45 1.40 -12.95
N ASP A 245 -2.10 1.85 -11.74
CA ASP A 245 -1.61 3.21 -11.49
C ASP A 245 -0.14 3.35 -11.93
N ILE A 246 0.68 2.30 -11.80
CA ILE A 246 2.12 2.34 -12.15
C ILE A 246 2.33 2.72 -13.64
N LYS A 247 1.51 2.21 -14.55
CA LYS A 247 1.62 2.53 -15.99
C LYS A 247 1.34 4.00 -16.29
N VAL A 248 0.26 4.54 -15.72
CA VAL A 248 -0.13 5.94 -15.95
C VAL A 248 0.79 6.91 -15.23
N VAL A 249 1.38 6.49 -14.10
CA VAL A 249 2.44 7.23 -13.41
C VAL A 249 3.73 7.26 -14.24
N TYR A 250 4.14 6.12 -14.81
CA TYR A 250 5.28 6.04 -15.73
C TYR A 250 5.11 7.02 -16.90
N LYS A 251 3.92 7.03 -17.52
CA LYS A 251 3.58 7.96 -18.60
C LYS A 251 3.70 9.43 -18.19
N TRP A 252 3.24 9.77 -16.99
CA TRP A 252 3.39 11.11 -16.44
C TRP A 252 4.87 11.48 -16.27
N ILE A 253 5.69 10.57 -15.74
CA ILE A 253 7.14 10.78 -15.61
C ILE A 253 7.79 10.99 -16.98
N GLU A 254 7.39 10.24 -18.02
CA GLU A 254 7.92 10.46 -19.39
C GLU A 254 7.57 11.85 -19.93
N LYS A 255 6.38 12.37 -19.60
CA LYS A 255 5.90 13.67 -20.09
C LYS A 255 6.58 14.84 -19.38
N PHE A 256 6.74 14.76 -18.06
CA PHE A 256 7.16 15.89 -17.23
C PHE A 256 8.60 15.79 -16.73
N ASN A 257 9.21 14.59 -16.74
CA ASN A 257 10.56 14.32 -16.24
C ASN A 257 10.79 14.79 -14.79
N VAL A 258 9.76 14.68 -13.95
CA VAL A 258 9.80 15.05 -12.53
C VAL A 258 9.93 13.77 -11.67
N PRO A 259 10.84 13.73 -10.68
CA PRO A 259 10.94 12.65 -9.70
C PRO A 259 9.60 12.38 -8.99
N HIS A 260 9.26 11.11 -8.80
CA HIS A 260 7.95 10.75 -8.28
C HIS A 260 8.04 9.80 -7.08
N PHE A 261 7.17 9.99 -6.09
CA PHE A 261 7.25 9.35 -4.79
C PHE A 261 5.87 8.90 -4.31
N TYR A 262 5.83 7.81 -3.55
CA TYR A 262 4.65 7.30 -2.87
C TYR A 262 4.81 7.51 -1.37
N PHE A 263 3.90 8.26 -0.76
CA PHE A 263 3.86 8.47 0.68
C PHE A 263 2.68 7.70 1.27
N GLN A 264 2.97 6.68 2.06
CA GLN A 264 1.99 5.93 2.81
C GLN A 264 1.81 6.55 4.20
N VAL A 265 0.64 7.17 4.39
CA VAL A 265 0.20 7.81 5.63
C VAL A 265 -0.58 6.80 6.47
N PHE A 266 -0.06 6.54 7.67
CA PHE A 266 -0.74 5.86 8.76
C PHE A 266 -1.29 6.91 9.73
N PHE A 267 -2.01 6.51 10.79
CA PHE A 267 -2.51 7.47 11.78
C PHE A 267 -1.45 7.90 12.80
N ASP A 268 -0.28 7.27 12.80
CA ASP A 268 0.84 7.55 13.70
C ASP A 268 2.15 7.90 12.97
N LYS A 269 2.37 7.45 11.73
CA LYS A 269 3.62 7.67 10.97
C LYS A 269 3.39 7.81 9.46
N ILE A 270 4.40 8.33 8.76
CA ILE A 270 4.42 8.37 7.28
C ILE A 270 5.70 7.69 6.78
N TYR A 271 5.56 6.81 5.79
CA TYR A 271 6.67 6.19 5.07
C TYR A 271 6.65 6.59 3.60
N GLY A 272 7.79 6.98 3.06
CA GLY A 272 7.97 7.38 1.67
C GLY A 272 8.83 6.40 0.90
N MET A 273 8.55 6.23 -0.39
CA MET A 273 9.37 5.45 -1.32
C MET A 273 9.36 6.11 -2.70
N SER A 274 10.51 6.20 -3.38
CA SER A 274 10.54 6.72 -4.75
C SER A 274 9.96 5.70 -5.72
N PHE A 275 9.39 6.18 -6.82
CA PHE A 275 8.91 5.31 -7.90
C PHE A 275 10.06 4.48 -8.49
N GLU A 276 11.25 5.07 -8.58
CA GLU A 276 12.48 4.36 -8.94
C GLU A 276 12.76 3.17 -8.01
N GLN A 277 12.64 3.37 -6.69
CA GLN A 277 12.85 2.32 -5.70
C GLN A 277 11.76 1.24 -5.80
N ILE A 278 10.51 1.63 -6.05
CA ILE A 278 9.40 0.68 -6.30
C ILE A 278 9.75 -0.22 -7.48
N LEU A 279 10.14 0.36 -8.63
CA LEU A 279 10.54 -0.42 -9.82
C LEU A 279 11.73 -1.32 -9.51
N SER A 280 12.76 -0.80 -8.84
CA SER A 280 13.94 -1.58 -8.47
C SER A 280 13.61 -2.78 -7.57
N ILE A 281 12.65 -2.62 -6.64
CA ILE A 281 12.20 -3.70 -5.76
C ILE A 281 11.49 -4.79 -6.56
N ILE A 282 10.55 -4.42 -7.44
CA ILE A 282 9.72 -5.40 -8.17
C ILE A 282 10.44 -6.03 -9.38
N SER A 283 11.53 -5.42 -9.84
CA SER A 283 12.40 -5.97 -10.89
C SER A 283 13.31 -7.10 -10.39
N ASN A 284 13.49 -7.25 -9.08
CA ASN A 284 14.27 -8.35 -8.51
C ASN A 284 13.36 -9.43 -7.92
N HIS A 285 13.36 -10.62 -8.53
CA HIS A 285 12.55 -11.76 -8.09
C HIS A 285 12.87 -12.25 -6.68
N ASP A 286 14.12 -12.10 -6.21
CA ASP A 286 14.52 -12.51 -4.87
C ASP A 286 13.82 -11.67 -3.79
N ASN A 287 13.29 -10.51 -4.15
CA ASN A 287 12.53 -9.66 -3.23
C ASN A 287 11.09 -10.13 -3.00
N GLU A 288 10.53 -11.03 -3.83
CA GLU A 288 9.16 -11.51 -3.64
C GLU A 288 9.06 -12.47 -2.46
N GLY A 289 8.12 -12.23 -1.55
CA GLY A 289 7.98 -12.95 -0.29
C GLY A 289 8.86 -12.41 0.84
N GLU A 290 9.95 -11.72 0.52
CA GLU A 290 10.80 -11.04 1.51
C GLU A 290 10.45 -9.56 1.67
N ILE A 291 10.45 -8.78 0.59
CA ILE A 291 10.25 -7.31 0.62
C ILE A 291 8.86 -6.94 0.13
N PHE A 292 8.35 -7.64 -0.87
CA PHE A 292 7.02 -7.39 -1.42
C PHE A 292 6.24 -8.67 -1.68
N SER A 293 4.93 -8.53 -1.85
CA SER A 293 4.05 -9.60 -2.32
C SER A 293 3.00 -9.03 -3.26
N VAL A 294 2.48 -9.86 -4.18
CA VAL A 294 1.44 -9.44 -5.12
C VAL A 294 0.08 -9.96 -4.64
N GLU A 295 -0.90 -9.06 -4.55
CA GLU A 295 -2.29 -9.39 -4.20
C GLU A 295 -3.21 -9.08 -5.39
N ARG A 296 -3.93 -10.09 -5.89
CA ARG A 296 -4.90 -9.95 -6.98
C ARG A 296 -6.31 -10.02 -6.40
N ASP A 297 -7.14 -9.02 -6.68
CA ASP A 297 -8.52 -8.99 -6.20
C ASP A 297 -9.37 -10.05 -6.93
N THR A 298 -9.82 -11.05 -6.19
CA THR A 298 -10.67 -12.14 -6.72
C THR A 298 -12.01 -11.66 -7.28
N LYS A 299 -12.53 -10.50 -6.85
CA LYS A 299 -13.80 -9.94 -7.31
C LYS A 299 -13.62 -8.97 -8.49
N ASN A 300 -12.44 -8.37 -8.61
CA ASN A 300 -12.10 -7.47 -9.70
C ASN A 300 -10.72 -7.84 -10.22
N GLN A 301 -10.68 -8.78 -11.17
CA GLN A 301 -9.44 -9.38 -11.70
C GLN A 301 -8.45 -8.35 -12.25
N ASN A 302 -8.93 -7.15 -12.58
CA ASN A 302 -8.12 -6.06 -13.10
C ASN A 302 -7.40 -5.24 -12.01
N LYS A 303 -7.71 -5.46 -10.73
CA LYS A 303 -7.05 -4.78 -9.59
C LYS A 303 -5.98 -5.65 -8.98
N THR A 304 -4.74 -5.39 -9.36
CA THR A 304 -3.56 -6.00 -8.76
C THR A 304 -2.83 -4.97 -7.92
N THR A 305 -2.58 -5.30 -6.65
CA THR A 305 -1.85 -4.43 -5.72
C THR A 305 -0.53 -5.07 -5.34
N ILE A 306 0.55 -4.29 -5.44
CA ILE A 306 1.87 -4.71 -4.94
C ILE A 306 1.96 -4.26 -3.48
N LYS A 307 2.23 -5.17 -2.55
CA LYS A 307 2.34 -4.89 -1.11
C LYS A 307 3.82 -4.86 -0.71
N ILE A 308 4.43 -3.68 -0.74
CA ILE A 308 5.84 -3.50 -0.35
C ILE A 308 5.91 -3.19 1.14
N LYS A 309 6.76 -3.88 1.92
CA LYS A 309 6.95 -3.60 3.36
C LYS A 309 7.20 -2.11 3.59
N SER A 310 6.40 -1.46 4.45
CA SER A 310 6.53 -0.01 4.67
C SER A 310 7.91 0.41 5.17
N LYS A 311 8.56 -0.45 5.97
CA LYS A 311 9.92 -0.25 6.48
C LYS A 311 11.03 -0.33 5.43
N SER A 312 10.72 -0.79 4.22
CA SER A 312 11.65 -0.71 3.08
C SER A 312 11.72 0.72 2.52
N GLY A 313 10.77 1.59 2.86
CA GLY A 313 10.81 3.02 2.60
C GLY A 313 11.48 3.81 3.73
N LEU A 314 11.60 5.13 3.55
CA LEU A 314 12.10 6.04 4.57
C LEU A 314 10.96 6.55 5.45
N GLN A 315 11.18 6.65 6.75
CA GLN A 315 10.21 7.26 7.68
C GLN A 315 10.23 8.78 7.49
N VAL A 316 9.23 9.30 6.78
CA VAL A 316 9.13 10.73 6.43
C VAL A 316 8.52 11.55 7.56
N ALA A 317 7.62 10.97 8.35
CA ALA A 317 7.11 11.57 9.57
C ALA A 317 7.14 10.54 10.70
N TYR A 318 7.67 10.95 11.85
CA TYR A 318 7.88 10.07 13.01
C TYR A 318 6.67 10.05 13.96
N LYS A 319 5.78 11.05 13.83
CA LYS A 319 4.57 11.20 14.64
C LYS A 319 3.48 11.88 13.82
N ILE A 320 2.23 11.51 14.09
CA ILE A 320 1.04 12.23 13.67
C ILE A 320 0.16 12.50 14.90
N ASP A 321 -0.28 13.73 15.08
CA ASP A 321 -1.44 14.02 15.93
C ASP A 321 -2.71 13.71 15.14
N GLU A 322 -3.57 12.86 15.71
CA GLU A 322 -4.77 12.37 15.03
C GLU A 322 -5.73 13.50 14.65
N PRO A 323 -6.47 13.35 13.53
CA PRO A 323 -7.49 14.31 13.14
C PRO A 323 -8.74 14.18 14.01
N ASN A 324 -9.52 15.26 14.06
CA ASN A 324 -10.92 15.16 14.45
C ASN A 324 -11.69 14.47 13.33
N HIS A 325 -12.68 13.65 13.70
CA HIS A 325 -13.56 13.00 12.73
C HIS A 325 -15.03 13.18 13.11
N LYS A 326 -15.90 13.19 12.09
CA LYS A 326 -17.36 13.28 12.28
C LYS A 326 -18.11 12.52 11.20
N SER A 327 -19.28 12.00 11.56
CA SER A 327 -20.20 11.40 10.60
C SER A 327 -20.95 12.49 9.83
N VAL A 328 -21.06 12.30 8.52
CA VAL A 328 -21.80 13.16 7.59
C VAL A 328 -22.90 12.33 6.91
N ARG A 329 -24.10 12.91 6.83
CA ARG A 329 -25.23 12.40 6.06
C ARG A 329 -25.29 13.17 4.74
N LYS A 330 -25.20 12.48 3.61
CA LYS A 330 -25.45 13.01 2.27
C LYS A 330 -26.66 12.34 1.65
N GLU A 331 -27.55 13.14 1.11
CA GLU A 331 -28.72 12.67 0.37
C GLU A 331 -28.38 12.67 -1.12
N MET A 332 -28.58 11.51 -1.75
CA MET A 332 -28.39 11.26 -3.17
C MET A 332 -29.75 11.22 -3.86
N ASP A 333 -29.75 11.06 -5.18
CA ASP A 333 -30.96 10.93 -5.98
C ASP A 333 -31.93 9.87 -5.48
N ARG A 334 -33.22 10.14 -5.72
CA ARG A 334 -34.35 9.28 -5.33
C ARG A 334 -34.43 9.01 -3.82
N GLY A 335 -33.92 9.94 -3.00
CA GLY A 335 -33.99 9.88 -1.53
C GLY A 335 -33.03 8.87 -0.90
N ARG A 336 -32.02 8.39 -1.65
CA ARG A 336 -31.01 7.48 -1.09
C ARG A 336 -30.10 8.24 -0.14
N LEU A 337 -29.82 7.66 1.02
CA LEU A 337 -28.92 8.26 2.02
C LEU A 337 -27.57 7.56 2.05
N LEU A 338 -26.50 8.36 2.11
CA LEU A 338 -25.14 7.92 2.40
C LEU A 338 -24.69 8.50 3.73
N PHE A 339 -24.10 7.64 4.56
CA PHE A 339 -23.45 8.03 5.80
C PHE A 339 -21.96 7.71 5.68
N TYR A 340 -21.09 8.69 5.88
CA TYR A 340 -19.64 8.51 5.79
C TYR A 340 -18.93 9.34 6.86
N VAL A 341 -17.63 9.11 7.04
CA VAL A 341 -16.81 9.84 8.02
C VAL A 341 -15.90 10.83 7.28
N THR A 342 -15.83 12.05 7.80
CA THR A 342 -14.91 13.11 7.34
C THR A 342 -13.84 13.36 8.40
N PHE A 343 -12.68 13.84 7.97
CA PHE A 343 -11.52 14.06 8.83
C PHE A 343 -11.08 15.54 8.74
N SER A 344 -10.63 16.12 9.84
CA SER A 344 -10.17 17.52 9.86
C SER A 344 -9.08 17.74 10.91
N GLY A 345 -8.09 18.57 10.58
CA GLY A 345 -6.96 18.85 11.46
C GLY A 345 -5.94 17.71 11.49
N GLY A 346 -5.34 17.49 12.66
CA GLY A 346 -4.14 16.66 12.81
C GLY A 346 -2.86 17.36 12.34
N THR A 347 -1.71 16.82 12.75
CA THR A 347 -0.39 17.39 12.43
C THR A 347 0.62 16.28 12.22
N ALA A 348 1.30 16.27 11.07
CA ALA A 348 2.42 15.36 10.83
C ALA A 348 3.75 16.05 11.18
N TYR A 349 4.55 15.37 12.00
CA TYR A 349 5.87 15.84 12.41
C TYR A 349 6.92 15.19 11.51
N LEU A 350 7.44 15.98 10.57
CA LEU A 350 8.43 15.51 9.60
C LEU A 350 9.74 15.13 10.29
N ASP A 351 10.30 14.00 9.87
CA ASP A 351 11.72 13.73 10.03
C ASP A 351 12.44 14.49 8.90
N VAL A 352 12.92 15.69 9.22
CA VAL A 352 13.51 16.62 8.24
C VAL A 352 14.67 15.96 7.48
N ASN A 353 15.51 15.18 8.16
CA ASN A 353 16.65 14.51 7.52
C ASN A 353 16.17 13.46 6.52
N ASN A 354 15.22 12.62 6.91
CA ASN A 354 14.67 11.60 6.00
C ASN A 354 13.86 12.23 4.86
N PHE A 355 13.12 13.31 5.11
CA PHE A 355 12.38 14.05 4.09
C PHE A 355 13.35 14.67 3.06
N CYS A 356 14.41 15.33 3.52
CA CYS A 356 15.43 15.89 2.65
C CYS A 356 16.14 14.79 1.85
N LYS A 357 16.49 13.68 2.51
CA LYS A 357 17.12 12.52 1.89
C LYS A 357 16.24 11.87 0.82
N ILE A 358 14.94 11.70 1.06
CA ILE A 358 14.07 11.03 0.09
C ILE A 358 13.86 11.89 -1.16
N LEU A 359 13.73 13.21 -1.02
CA LEU A 359 13.53 14.12 -2.15
C LEU A 359 14.85 14.60 -2.78
N ASP A 360 16.00 14.14 -2.28
CA ASP A 360 17.34 14.59 -2.70
C ASP A 360 17.50 16.12 -2.66
N ILE A 361 17.09 16.72 -1.53
CA ILE A 361 17.21 18.16 -1.28
C ILE A 361 18.14 18.45 -0.09
N PRO A 362 18.87 19.58 -0.08
CA PRO A 362 19.88 19.86 0.94
C PRO A 362 19.31 20.16 2.33
N ASN A 363 18.14 20.83 2.39
CA ASN A 363 17.50 21.27 3.62
C ASN A 363 16.02 21.58 3.36
N LEU A 364 15.21 21.78 4.41
CA LEU A 364 13.77 22.09 4.28
C LEU A 364 13.49 23.60 4.35
#